data_AF-A0A151IZH6-F1
#
_entry.id   AF-A0A151IZH6-F1
#
_cell.length_a   1.000
_cell.length_b   1.000
_cell.length_c   1.000
_cell.angle_alpha   90.00
_cell.angle_beta   90.00
_cell.angle_gamma   90.00
#
_symmetry.space_group_name_H-M   'P 1'
#
loop_
_entity.id
_entity.type
_entity.pdbx_description
1 polymer ?
#
loop_
_entity_poly.entity_id
_entity_poly.type
_entity_poly.pdbx_seq_one_letter_code
_entity_poly.pdbx_strand_id
1 'polypeptide(L)'
;MDSIGNPDDPNFNPDMTYPFTNRMTINERIMNILYTTYTRLYYRYWHLPNAQRMANKRTPGTSVYDIDKNFSLVILGNNHVFGYPKPLLPHVIEVHSLHILENPGSLPKDIHEFLDNAQDGAIYFSLGSNLQTDQLPAGPLTALCNALGSLKQRVLWKHNSNMAIHATNIKFVKWVPQQAVLAHPKVIAYMMQGGLQSLQEAVHYAVPVVAIPFFGDQYFNARKILDASIGLTLDIDTITENSIVQTLTEIVKNKTNPNLKPAFFSKNKLNKFIKVQKDVLPKNSNKNVVYKIECKKCDATYVGQICRKLYTRIAEHRNHINWNTNSQSVITDYRLEYNHEFDWKNVKILGSEKTLRGYAYLHDRKNTYSWEFFFEKI
;
A
#
# COMPACT_ATOMS: atom_id res chain seq x y z
N MET A 1 21.96 3.65 -3.35
CA MET A 1 21.96 4.58 -2.18
C MET A 1 23.16 5.52 -2.21
N ASP A 2 24.23 5.17 -2.93
CA ASP A 2 25.39 6.04 -3.12
C ASP A 2 25.06 7.47 -3.61
N SER A 3 24.17 7.61 -4.60
CA SER A 3 23.81 8.94 -5.16
C SER A 3 23.16 9.91 -4.17
N ILE A 4 22.63 9.39 -3.05
CA ILE A 4 21.98 10.20 -2.00
C ILE A 4 22.86 10.38 -0.76
N GLY A 5 24.16 10.10 -0.87
CA GLY A 5 25.12 10.23 0.22
C GLY A 5 25.04 9.14 1.29
N ASN A 6 24.27 8.06 1.05
CA ASN A 6 24.21 6.89 1.95
C ASN A 6 24.87 5.68 1.28
N PRO A 7 26.22 5.65 1.15
CA PRO A 7 26.89 4.57 0.43
C PRO A 7 26.71 3.23 1.14
N ASP A 8 26.42 2.18 0.36
CA ASP A 8 26.38 0.81 0.89
C ASP A 8 27.82 0.25 0.97
N ASP A 9 28.24 -0.21 2.16
CA ASP A 9 29.56 -0.83 2.36
C ASP A 9 29.51 -2.33 2.00
N PRO A 10 30.19 -2.75 0.91
CA PRO A 10 30.16 -4.15 0.47
C PRO A 10 30.88 -5.12 1.42
N ASN A 11 31.59 -4.66 2.44
CA ASN A 11 32.17 -5.55 3.45
C ASN A 11 31.13 -6.10 4.43
N PHE A 12 30.08 -5.32 4.70
CA PHE A 12 29.06 -5.64 5.70
C PHE A 12 27.70 -5.91 5.08
N ASN A 13 27.41 -5.27 3.94
CA ASN A 13 26.14 -5.40 3.24
C ASN A 13 26.31 -6.33 2.03
N PRO A 14 25.78 -7.56 2.09
CA PRO A 14 25.72 -8.42 0.91
C PRO A 14 24.83 -7.80 -0.16
N ASP A 15 25.29 -7.87 -1.40
CA ASP A 15 24.50 -7.54 -2.58
C ASP A 15 23.38 -8.57 -2.75
N MET A 16 22.19 -8.10 -3.15
CA MET A 16 21.00 -8.94 -3.28
C MET A 16 21.11 -9.97 -4.42
N THR A 17 22.12 -9.86 -5.29
CA THR A 17 22.40 -10.88 -6.31
C THR A 17 22.85 -12.21 -5.73
N TYR A 18 23.46 -12.23 -4.53
CA TYR A 18 23.99 -13.44 -3.92
C TYR A 18 23.17 -13.88 -2.69
N PRO A 19 23.13 -15.19 -2.37
CA PRO A 19 22.53 -15.70 -1.15
C PRO A 19 23.45 -15.50 0.08
N PHE A 20 24.18 -14.39 0.13
CA PHE A 20 25.10 -14.08 1.22
C PHE A 20 24.38 -13.51 2.44
N THR A 21 25.03 -13.63 3.60
CA THR A 21 24.53 -13.05 4.86
C THR A 21 25.33 -11.82 5.26
N ASN A 22 24.94 -11.13 6.34
CA ASN A 22 25.80 -10.10 6.93
C ASN A 22 27.07 -10.65 7.59
N ARG A 23 27.22 -11.98 7.65
CA ARG A 23 28.42 -12.69 8.11
C ARG A 23 29.05 -13.45 6.95
N MET A 24 29.60 -12.71 6.00
CA MET A 24 30.35 -13.28 4.86
C MET A 24 31.72 -13.80 5.29
N THR A 25 32.11 -14.93 4.70
CA THR A 25 33.49 -15.44 4.63
C THR A 25 34.37 -14.52 3.77
N ILE A 26 35.69 -14.73 3.80
CA ILE A 26 36.64 -13.93 3.00
C ILE A 26 36.31 -14.02 1.50
N ASN A 27 36.02 -15.22 0.99
CA ASN A 27 35.70 -15.42 -0.42
C ASN A 27 34.38 -14.75 -0.81
N GLU A 28 33.33 -14.88 0.01
CA GLU A 28 32.05 -14.21 -0.22
C GLU A 28 32.22 -12.68 -0.22
N ARG A 29 33.02 -12.13 0.70
CA ARG A 29 33.34 -10.69 0.71
C ARG A 29 34.05 -10.24 -0.55
N ILE A 30 35.05 -10.99 -1.02
CA ILE A 30 35.77 -10.67 -2.26
C ILE A 30 34.79 -10.64 -3.43
N MET A 31 33.95 -11.67 -3.57
CA MET A 31 32.94 -11.72 -4.63
C MET A 31 31.93 -10.56 -4.52
N ASN A 32 31.47 -10.26 -3.32
CA ASN A 32 30.54 -9.16 -3.06
C ASN A 32 31.13 -7.80 -3.44
N ILE A 33 32.39 -7.54 -3.07
CA ILE A 33 33.11 -6.31 -3.43
C ILE A 33 33.31 -6.20 -4.94
N LEU A 34 33.74 -7.29 -5.59
CA LEU A 34 33.93 -7.30 -7.04
C LEU A 34 32.62 -6.99 -7.77
N TYR A 35 31.53 -7.65 -7.37
CA TYR A 35 30.22 -7.43 -7.99
C TYR A 35 29.68 -6.02 -7.72
N THR A 36 29.75 -5.54 -6.47
CA THR A 36 29.32 -4.17 -6.12
C THR A 36 30.13 -3.11 -6.88
N THR A 37 31.43 -3.34 -7.05
CA THR A 37 32.29 -2.44 -7.83
C THR A 37 31.89 -2.47 -9.30
N TYR A 38 31.67 -3.66 -9.86
CA TYR A 38 31.20 -3.82 -11.23
C TYR A 38 29.86 -3.10 -11.46
N THR A 39 28.86 -3.26 -10.58
CA THR A 39 27.55 -2.60 -10.73
C THR A 39 27.65 -1.09 -10.62
N ARG A 40 28.52 -0.55 -9.76
CA ARG A 40 28.83 0.90 -9.69
C ARG A 40 29.45 1.42 -10.99
N LEU A 41 30.43 0.71 -11.54
CA LEU A 41 31.06 1.08 -12.81
C LEU A 41 30.04 1.00 -13.96
N TYR A 42 29.27 -0.09 -14.03
CA TYR A 42 28.20 -0.25 -15.01
C TYR A 42 27.17 0.89 -14.90
N TYR A 43 26.73 1.23 -13.69
CA TYR A 43 25.78 2.31 -13.47
C TYR A 43 26.32 3.65 -13.98
N ARG A 44 27.57 3.97 -13.62
CA ARG A 44 28.21 5.24 -13.95
C ARG A 44 28.52 5.40 -15.44
N TYR A 45 29.09 4.37 -16.05
CA TYR A 45 29.65 4.44 -17.40
C TYR A 45 28.75 3.88 -18.49
N TRP A 46 27.70 3.14 -18.12
CA TRP A 46 26.77 2.54 -19.09
C TRP A 46 25.32 2.96 -18.85
N HIS A 47 24.80 2.79 -17.63
CA HIS A 47 23.39 3.06 -17.33
C HIS A 47 23.05 4.55 -17.45
N LEU A 48 23.76 5.43 -16.73
CA LEU A 48 23.49 6.87 -16.74
C LEU A 48 23.63 7.51 -18.13
N PRO A 49 24.67 7.24 -18.95
CA PRO A 49 24.74 7.76 -20.31
C PRO A 49 23.58 7.30 -21.19
N ASN A 50 23.16 6.03 -21.07
CA ASN A 50 22.02 5.52 -21.82
C ASN A 50 20.70 6.17 -21.37
N ALA A 51 20.49 6.32 -20.06
CA ALA A 51 19.35 7.02 -19.50
C ALA A 51 19.31 8.48 -19.98
N GLN A 52 20.46 9.18 -20.00
CA GLN A 52 20.56 10.54 -20.54
C GLN A 52 20.17 10.60 -22.02
N ARG A 53 20.66 9.64 -22.83
CA ARG A 53 20.29 9.55 -24.26
C ARG A 53 18.79 9.36 -24.45
N MET A 54 18.14 8.59 -23.57
CA MET A 54 16.68 8.42 -23.59
C MET A 54 15.96 9.70 -23.15
N ALA A 55 16.43 10.36 -22.08
CA ALA A 55 15.86 11.61 -21.57
C ALA A 55 15.94 12.72 -22.62
N ASN A 56 17.06 12.85 -23.34
CA ASN A 56 17.21 13.86 -24.39
C ASN A 56 16.16 13.77 -25.50
N LYS A 57 15.59 12.58 -25.75
CA LYS A 57 14.52 12.39 -26.76
C LYS A 57 13.15 12.90 -26.30
N ARG A 58 12.91 12.98 -24.99
CA ARG A 58 11.59 13.28 -24.41
C ARG A 58 11.55 14.59 -23.62
N THR A 59 12.65 14.92 -22.96
CA THR A 59 12.82 16.10 -22.11
C THR A 59 14.19 16.74 -22.39
N PRO A 60 14.36 17.40 -23.55
CA PRO A 60 15.61 18.07 -23.90
C PRO A 60 16.02 19.09 -22.82
N GLY A 61 17.31 19.18 -22.51
CA GLY A 61 17.85 20.09 -21.49
C GLY A 61 17.79 19.57 -20.05
N THR A 62 17.15 18.42 -19.81
CA THR A 62 17.15 17.79 -18.48
C THR A 62 18.38 16.90 -18.30
N SER A 63 19.18 17.16 -17.27
CA SER A 63 20.33 16.34 -16.91
C SER A 63 19.92 15.22 -15.94
N VAL A 64 20.00 13.98 -16.38
CA VAL A 64 19.77 12.78 -15.56
C VAL A 64 20.80 12.70 -14.43
N TYR A 65 22.02 13.18 -14.67
CA TYR A 65 23.07 13.23 -13.65
C TYR A 65 22.75 14.20 -12.51
N ASP A 66 22.14 15.35 -12.82
CA ASP A 66 21.74 16.32 -11.80
C ASP A 66 20.54 15.79 -11.01
N ILE A 67 19.60 15.10 -11.67
CA ILE A 67 18.50 14.40 -11.00
C ILE A 67 19.05 13.34 -10.04
N ASP A 68 19.98 12.49 -10.51
CA ASP A 68 20.53 11.38 -9.73
C ASP A 68 21.23 11.87 -8.44
N LYS A 69 21.88 13.04 -8.49
CA LYS A 69 22.56 13.63 -7.33
C LYS A 69 21.64 14.44 -6.41
N ASN A 70 20.45 14.81 -6.85
CA ASN A 70 19.60 15.79 -6.18
C ASN A 70 18.32 15.19 -5.59
N PHE A 71 18.42 14.01 -4.98
CA PHE A 71 17.31 13.43 -4.21
C PHE A 71 17.32 13.99 -2.79
N SER A 72 16.28 14.72 -2.41
CA SER A 72 16.10 15.21 -1.03
C SER A 72 15.50 14.18 -0.07
N LEU A 73 14.84 13.14 -0.62
CA LEU A 73 14.15 12.12 0.16
C LEU A 73 14.05 10.81 -0.63
N VAL A 74 14.33 9.68 0.03
CA VAL A 74 14.12 8.34 -0.51
C VAL A 74 13.17 7.56 0.38
N ILE A 75 12.11 7.05 -0.22
CA ILE A 75 11.08 6.28 0.45
C ILE A 75 11.25 4.81 0.04
N LEU A 76 11.68 3.98 1.00
CA LEU A 76 11.93 2.57 0.75
C LEU A 76 10.67 1.75 1.05
N GLY A 77 10.16 1.05 0.02
CA GLY A 77 9.06 0.09 0.14
C GLY A 77 9.46 -1.23 0.81
N ASN A 78 10.56 -1.25 1.55
CA ASN A 78 11.08 -2.40 2.28
C ASN A 78 11.39 -2.00 3.72
N ASN A 79 11.79 -2.96 4.56
CA ASN A 79 12.26 -2.67 5.92
C ASN A 79 13.37 -3.62 6.35
N HIS A 80 14.04 -3.28 7.46
CA HIS A 80 15.15 -4.04 8.04
C HIS A 80 14.91 -5.54 8.28
N VAL A 81 13.66 -6.03 8.37
CA VAL A 81 13.36 -7.47 8.54
C VAL A 81 13.68 -8.27 7.27
N PHE A 82 13.48 -7.67 6.09
CA PHE A 82 13.72 -8.31 4.79
C PHE A 82 15.15 -8.13 4.28
N GLY A 83 15.97 -7.36 4.99
CA GLY A 83 17.38 -7.17 4.70
C GLY A 83 18.26 -7.57 5.87
N TYR A 84 19.50 -7.10 5.86
CA TYR A 84 20.36 -7.10 7.04
C TYR A 84 20.49 -5.69 7.60
N PRO A 85 20.80 -5.53 8.91
CA PRO A 85 20.96 -4.22 9.52
C PRO A 85 22.01 -3.38 8.78
N LYS A 86 21.62 -2.17 8.38
CA LYS A 86 22.52 -1.21 7.74
C LYS A 86 22.21 0.23 8.20
N PRO A 87 23.22 1.11 8.23
CA PRO A 87 22.99 2.52 8.57
C PRO A 87 22.15 3.19 7.48
N LEU A 88 21.12 3.93 7.91
CA LEU A 88 20.28 4.74 7.03
C LEU A 88 20.39 6.20 7.46
N LEU A 89 20.57 7.11 6.50
CA LEU A 89 20.52 8.54 6.75
C LEU A 89 19.07 9.01 6.99
N PRO A 90 18.85 10.14 7.70
CA PRO A 90 17.51 10.59 8.07
C PRO A 90 16.54 10.82 6.90
N HIS A 91 17.06 11.12 5.71
CA HIS A 91 16.26 11.30 4.47
C HIS A 91 15.92 9.98 3.76
N VAL A 92 16.34 8.84 4.31
CA VAL A 92 15.96 7.51 3.86
C VAL A 92 14.92 6.95 4.81
N ILE A 93 13.68 6.91 4.35
CA ILE A 93 12.53 6.51 5.17
C ILE A 93 12.01 5.16 4.69
N GLU A 94 12.16 4.14 5.53
CA GLU A 94 11.49 2.86 5.33
C GLU A 94 10.00 2.98 5.63
N VAL A 95 9.15 2.73 4.64
CA VAL A 95 7.67 2.77 4.75
C VAL A 95 7.02 1.40 4.52
N HIS A 96 7.79 0.31 4.63
CA HIS A 96 7.31 -1.06 4.45
C HIS A 96 6.60 -1.28 3.12
N SER A 97 5.98 -2.44 2.97
CA SER A 97 5.38 -2.94 1.74
C SER A 97 4.19 -2.08 1.28
N LEU A 98 4.50 -1.07 0.46
CA LEU A 98 3.54 -0.09 -0.07
C LEU A 98 2.45 -0.71 -0.97
N HIS A 99 2.70 -1.91 -1.49
CA HIS A 99 1.77 -2.64 -2.37
C HIS A 99 0.73 -3.46 -1.60
N ILE A 100 0.90 -3.64 -0.29
CA ILE A 100 -0.05 -4.40 0.53
C ILE A 100 -1.28 -3.53 0.80
N LEU A 101 -2.44 -4.05 0.41
CA LEU A 101 -3.71 -3.34 0.52
C LEU A 101 -4.31 -3.53 1.93
N GLU A 102 -4.98 -2.51 2.45
CA GLU A 102 -5.73 -2.63 3.71
C GLU A 102 -6.88 -3.64 3.60
N ASN A 103 -7.44 -3.80 2.40
CA ASN A 103 -8.39 -4.84 2.07
C ASN A 103 -7.83 -5.66 0.90
N PRO A 104 -7.53 -6.96 1.09
CA PRO A 104 -6.94 -7.82 0.05
C PRO A 104 -7.87 -8.08 -1.14
N GLY A 105 -9.14 -7.67 -1.05
CA GLY A 105 -10.17 -7.94 -2.03
C GLY A 105 -10.85 -9.30 -1.81
N SER A 106 -11.78 -9.64 -2.70
CA SER A 106 -12.52 -10.90 -2.66
C SER A 106 -11.96 -11.91 -3.67
N LEU A 107 -11.96 -13.19 -3.31
CA LEU A 107 -11.68 -14.28 -4.24
C LEU A 107 -12.90 -14.54 -5.15
N PRO A 108 -12.68 -14.97 -6.41
CA PRO A 108 -13.73 -15.58 -7.22
C PRO A 108 -14.41 -16.74 -6.48
N LYS A 109 -15.72 -16.90 -6.63
CA LYS A 109 -16.53 -17.89 -5.89
C LYS A 109 -15.96 -19.30 -5.99
N ASP A 110 -15.57 -19.70 -7.19
CA ASP A 110 -15.04 -21.03 -7.47
C ASP A 110 -13.67 -21.30 -6.80
N ILE A 111 -12.86 -20.25 -6.57
CA ILE A 111 -11.60 -20.35 -5.85
C ILE A 111 -11.87 -20.33 -4.34
N HIS A 112 -12.79 -19.49 -3.89
CA HIS A 112 -13.20 -19.41 -2.50
C HIS A 112 -13.74 -20.76 -2.00
N GLU A 113 -14.70 -21.35 -2.72
CA GLU A 113 -15.26 -22.67 -2.40
C GLU A 113 -14.20 -23.78 -2.47
N PHE A 114 -13.25 -23.68 -3.41
CA PHE A 114 -12.14 -24.61 -3.48
C PHE A 114 -11.25 -24.54 -2.23
N LEU A 115 -10.97 -23.36 -1.70
CA LEU A 115 -10.16 -23.20 -0.49
C LEU A 115 -10.94 -23.56 0.78
N ASP A 116 -12.21 -23.18 0.89
CA ASP A 116 -13.06 -23.48 2.07
C ASP A 116 -13.14 -24.98 2.36
N ASN A 117 -13.26 -25.77 1.30
CA ASN A 117 -13.36 -27.23 1.39
C ASN A 117 -11.99 -27.93 1.57
N ALA A 118 -10.91 -27.19 1.84
CA ALA A 118 -9.60 -27.75 2.14
C ALA A 118 -9.52 -28.20 3.62
N GLN A 119 -9.87 -29.47 3.88
CA GLN A 119 -9.87 -30.04 5.24
C GLN A 119 -8.46 -30.10 5.83
N ASP A 120 -7.48 -30.60 5.08
CA ASP A 120 -6.07 -30.67 5.46
C ASP A 120 -5.28 -29.37 5.21
N GLY A 121 -5.99 -28.28 4.88
CA GLY A 121 -5.42 -27.01 4.45
C GLY A 121 -5.05 -26.97 2.97
N ALA A 122 -4.65 -25.78 2.52
CA ALA A 122 -4.35 -25.47 1.13
C ALA A 122 -2.93 -24.91 0.95
N ILE A 123 -2.29 -25.28 -0.14
CA ILE A 123 -0.99 -24.76 -0.58
C ILE A 123 -1.24 -23.85 -1.78
N TYR A 124 -0.74 -22.63 -1.72
CA TYR A 124 -0.70 -21.76 -2.89
C TYR A 124 0.65 -21.94 -3.59
N PHE A 125 0.65 -22.13 -4.91
CA PHE A 125 1.87 -22.24 -5.70
C PHE A 125 1.88 -21.21 -6.83
N SER A 126 2.88 -20.32 -6.83
CA SER A 126 3.08 -19.35 -7.90
C SER A 126 4.54 -18.93 -8.03
N LEU A 127 5.09 -18.98 -9.24
CA LEU A 127 6.44 -18.48 -9.57
C LEU A 127 6.46 -17.00 -9.99
N GLY A 128 5.38 -16.26 -9.70
CA GLY A 128 5.29 -14.82 -9.94
C GLY A 128 4.79 -14.44 -11.33
N SER A 129 5.21 -13.28 -11.81
CA SER A 129 4.85 -12.75 -13.14
C SER A 129 5.92 -13.00 -14.19
N ASN A 130 7.19 -12.98 -13.79
CA ASN A 130 8.34 -13.02 -14.71
C ASN A 130 8.72 -14.44 -15.13
N LEU A 131 8.32 -15.43 -14.34
CA LEU A 131 8.48 -16.85 -14.64
C LEU A 131 7.12 -17.53 -14.49
N GLN A 132 6.75 -18.29 -15.50
CA GLN A 132 5.54 -19.11 -15.49
C GLN A 132 5.94 -20.58 -15.39
N THR A 133 5.09 -21.39 -14.76
CA THR A 133 5.39 -22.80 -14.49
C THR A 133 5.40 -23.67 -15.75
N ASP A 134 4.80 -23.20 -16.85
CA ASP A 134 4.87 -23.83 -18.19
C ASP A 134 6.23 -23.63 -18.89
N GLN A 135 7.07 -22.72 -18.39
CA GLN A 135 8.43 -22.50 -18.90
C GLN A 135 9.45 -23.45 -18.26
N LEU A 136 9.04 -24.25 -17.28
CA LEU A 136 9.91 -25.24 -16.64
C LEU A 136 10.16 -26.43 -17.58
N PRO A 137 11.35 -27.04 -17.54
CA PRO A 137 11.60 -28.29 -18.25
C PRO A 137 10.66 -29.40 -17.78
N ALA A 138 10.42 -30.39 -18.65
CA ALA A 138 9.46 -31.46 -18.39
C ALA A 138 9.77 -32.28 -17.12
N GLY A 139 11.04 -32.48 -16.78
CA GLY A 139 11.47 -33.19 -15.58
C GLY A 139 10.98 -32.52 -14.28
N PRO A 140 11.45 -31.29 -13.96
CA PRO A 140 10.97 -30.53 -12.82
C PRO A 140 9.44 -30.34 -12.78
N LEU A 141 8.80 -30.09 -13.94
CA LEU A 141 7.35 -29.93 -14.00
C LEU A 141 6.61 -31.23 -13.62
N THR A 142 7.10 -32.39 -14.08
CA THR A 142 6.55 -33.70 -13.72
C THR A 142 6.74 -33.98 -12.23
N ALA A 143 7.93 -33.70 -11.69
CA ALA A 143 8.21 -33.85 -10.27
C ALA A 143 7.27 -32.99 -9.40
N LEU A 144 7.02 -31.73 -9.79
CA LEU A 144 6.07 -30.84 -9.13
C LEU A 144 4.64 -31.40 -9.18
N CYS A 145 4.19 -31.90 -10.34
CA CYS A 145 2.85 -32.46 -10.49
C CYS A 145 2.62 -33.68 -9.62
N ASN A 146 3.55 -34.64 -9.67
CA ASN A 146 3.43 -35.87 -8.89
C ASN A 146 3.47 -35.55 -7.39
N ALA A 147 4.45 -34.74 -6.96
CA ALA A 147 4.59 -34.38 -5.56
C ALA A 147 3.34 -33.67 -5.03
N LEU A 148 2.92 -32.58 -5.67
CA LEU A 148 1.75 -31.80 -5.25
C LEU A 148 0.46 -32.60 -5.36
N GLY A 149 0.35 -33.50 -6.34
CA GLY A 149 -0.80 -34.39 -6.53
C GLY A 149 -0.89 -35.51 -5.48
N SER A 150 0.23 -35.89 -4.87
CA SER A 150 0.28 -36.90 -3.80
C SER A 150 -0.12 -36.38 -2.42
N LEU A 151 -0.17 -35.05 -2.24
CA LEU A 151 -0.47 -34.41 -0.95
C LEU A 151 -1.97 -34.47 -0.64
N LYS A 152 -2.29 -34.54 0.66
CA LYS A 152 -3.68 -34.44 1.15
C LYS A 152 -4.22 -33.01 1.04
N GLN A 153 -3.33 -32.02 1.07
CA GLN A 153 -3.67 -30.61 0.92
C GLN A 153 -4.24 -30.33 -0.47
N ARG A 154 -5.16 -29.37 -0.52
CA ARG A 154 -5.56 -28.77 -1.79
C ARG A 154 -4.44 -27.87 -2.29
N VAL A 155 -4.22 -27.83 -3.60
CA VAL A 155 -3.17 -27.00 -4.20
C VAL A 155 -3.81 -26.03 -5.19
N LEU A 156 -3.73 -24.74 -4.90
CA LEU A 156 -4.08 -23.68 -5.85
C LEU A 156 -2.82 -23.30 -6.62
N TRP A 157 -2.73 -23.71 -7.88
CA TRP A 157 -1.53 -23.58 -8.69
C TRP A 157 -1.74 -22.54 -9.78
N LYS A 158 -0.97 -21.45 -9.74
CA LYS A 158 -0.91 -20.49 -10.85
C LYS A 158 -0.16 -21.06 -12.05
N HIS A 159 -0.89 -21.41 -13.11
CA HIS A 159 -0.37 -22.02 -14.32
C HIS A 159 -1.19 -21.59 -15.55
N ASN A 160 -0.53 -21.26 -16.65
CA ASN A 160 -1.17 -20.68 -17.84
C ASN A 160 -1.61 -21.69 -18.88
N SER A 161 -1.01 -22.88 -18.87
CA SER A 161 -1.20 -23.91 -19.90
C SER A 161 -2.14 -25.02 -19.45
N ASN A 162 -2.66 -25.81 -20.40
CA ASN A 162 -3.43 -27.00 -20.07
C ASN A 162 -2.46 -28.12 -19.68
N MET A 163 -2.60 -28.64 -18.46
CA MET A 163 -1.83 -29.79 -18.00
C MET A 163 -2.51 -31.10 -18.40
N ALA A 164 -1.76 -32.08 -18.91
CA ALA A 164 -2.30 -33.41 -19.21
C ALA A 164 -2.62 -34.20 -17.92
N ILE A 165 -1.91 -33.91 -16.84
CA ILE A 165 -2.08 -34.54 -15.52
C ILE A 165 -2.97 -33.65 -14.67
N HIS A 166 -4.12 -34.18 -14.25
CA HIS A 166 -5.06 -33.52 -13.35
C HIS A 166 -5.22 -34.35 -12.08
N ALA A 167 -4.38 -34.08 -11.08
CA ALA A 167 -4.64 -34.59 -9.73
C ALA A 167 -5.88 -33.87 -9.16
N THR A 168 -6.76 -34.62 -8.49
CA THR A 168 -8.07 -34.11 -8.03
C THR A 168 -7.96 -33.05 -6.94
N ASN A 169 -6.84 -33.00 -6.23
CA ASN A 169 -6.54 -32.00 -5.20
C ASN A 169 -5.93 -30.70 -5.77
N ILE A 170 -5.59 -30.64 -7.07
CA ILE A 170 -4.97 -29.47 -7.69
C ILE A 170 -6.01 -28.67 -8.50
N LYS A 171 -6.09 -27.36 -8.23
CA LYS A 171 -6.82 -26.40 -9.05
C LYS A 171 -5.84 -25.46 -9.73
N PHE A 172 -5.76 -25.57 -11.06
CA PHE A 172 -4.97 -24.66 -11.89
C PHE A 172 -5.74 -23.37 -12.15
N VAL A 173 -5.07 -22.23 -12.02
CA VAL A 173 -5.62 -20.90 -12.30
C VAL A 173 -4.61 -20.06 -13.09
N LYS A 174 -5.08 -19.30 -14.07
CA LYS A 174 -4.20 -18.39 -14.83
C LYS A 174 -3.80 -17.18 -13.99
N TRP A 175 -4.75 -16.67 -13.21
CA TRP A 175 -4.56 -15.52 -12.36
C TRP A 175 -5.51 -15.56 -11.17
N VAL A 176 -5.08 -15.01 -10.03
CA VAL A 176 -5.88 -14.87 -8.81
C VAL A 176 -5.36 -13.66 -8.01
N PRO A 177 -6.20 -12.95 -7.24
CA PRO A 177 -5.72 -11.93 -6.31
C PRO A 177 -4.85 -12.57 -5.20
N GLN A 178 -3.53 -12.50 -5.36
CA GLN A 178 -2.57 -13.19 -4.49
C GLN A 178 -2.74 -12.82 -3.00
N GLN A 179 -2.93 -11.54 -2.69
CA GLN A 179 -3.17 -11.10 -1.30
C GLN A 179 -4.45 -11.71 -0.71
N ALA A 180 -5.52 -11.86 -1.49
CA ALA A 180 -6.76 -12.51 -1.02
C ALA A 180 -6.58 -14.01 -0.80
N VAL A 181 -5.73 -14.68 -1.61
CA VAL A 181 -5.37 -16.09 -1.39
C VAL A 181 -4.57 -16.23 -0.10
N LEU A 182 -3.53 -15.42 0.08
CA LEU A 182 -2.67 -15.48 1.26
C LEU A 182 -3.41 -15.08 2.55
N ALA A 183 -4.40 -14.20 2.45
CA ALA A 183 -5.28 -13.85 3.56
C ALA A 183 -6.28 -14.96 3.94
N HIS A 184 -6.48 -15.96 3.07
CA HIS A 184 -7.48 -17.00 3.30
C HIS A 184 -7.04 -17.95 4.43
N PRO A 185 -7.88 -18.23 5.44
CA PRO A 185 -7.47 -18.97 6.64
C PRO A 185 -7.05 -20.43 6.37
N LYS A 186 -7.51 -21.00 5.26
CA LYS A 186 -7.14 -22.36 4.84
C LYS A 186 -5.78 -22.43 4.15
N VAL A 187 -5.17 -21.31 3.74
CA VAL A 187 -3.86 -21.32 3.09
C VAL A 187 -2.77 -21.49 4.14
N ILE A 188 -2.16 -22.67 4.12
CA ILE A 188 -1.19 -23.09 5.11
C ILE A 188 0.25 -22.93 4.65
N ALA A 189 0.53 -23.00 3.35
CA ALA A 189 1.87 -22.75 2.83
C ALA A 189 1.81 -22.01 1.49
N TYR A 190 2.86 -21.24 1.20
CA TYR A 190 3.06 -20.59 -0.09
C TYR A 190 4.37 -21.06 -0.71
N MET A 191 4.27 -21.73 -1.85
CA MET A 191 5.40 -22.14 -2.65
C MET A 191 5.63 -21.06 -3.73
N MET A 192 6.83 -20.47 -3.76
CA MET A 192 7.10 -19.24 -4.53
C MET A 192 8.54 -19.13 -5.02
N GLN A 193 8.79 -18.22 -5.95
CA GLN A 193 10.09 -18.09 -6.62
C GLN A 193 11.15 -17.29 -5.86
N GLY A 194 10.85 -16.65 -4.73
CA GLY A 194 11.80 -15.75 -4.06
C GLY A 194 11.58 -14.25 -4.29
N GLY A 195 10.51 -13.83 -4.98
CA GLY A 195 10.31 -12.41 -5.27
C GLY A 195 10.02 -11.57 -4.03
N LEU A 196 10.63 -10.39 -3.90
CA LEU A 196 10.50 -9.52 -2.72
C LEU A 196 9.04 -9.19 -2.36
N GLN A 197 8.22 -8.80 -3.35
CA GLN A 197 6.81 -8.46 -3.10
C GLN A 197 5.99 -9.66 -2.61
N SER A 198 6.22 -10.85 -3.20
CA SER A 198 5.58 -12.11 -2.78
C SER A 198 5.99 -12.49 -1.36
N LEU A 199 7.27 -12.37 -1.01
CA LEU A 199 7.75 -12.62 0.34
C LEU A 199 7.14 -11.64 1.35
N GLN A 200 7.05 -10.37 1.00
CA GLN A 200 6.43 -9.34 1.83
C GLN A 200 4.95 -9.63 2.12
N GLU A 201 4.19 -10.08 1.12
CA GLU A 201 2.80 -10.51 1.31
C GLU A 201 2.69 -11.76 2.19
N ALA A 202 3.57 -12.74 1.99
CA ALA A 202 3.60 -13.96 2.80
C ALA A 202 3.85 -13.67 4.28
N VAL A 203 4.81 -12.79 4.58
CA VAL A 203 5.11 -12.32 5.95
C VAL A 203 3.95 -11.50 6.52
N HIS A 204 3.28 -10.68 5.71
CA HIS A 204 2.14 -9.90 6.18
C HIS A 204 0.97 -10.80 6.63
N TYR A 205 0.65 -11.83 5.84
CA TYR A 205 -0.44 -12.76 6.13
C TYR A 205 -0.02 -13.98 6.97
N ALA A 206 1.23 -14.01 7.47
CA ALA A 206 1.78 -15.10 8.28
C ALA A 206 1.65 -16.49 7.63
N VAL A 207 1.95 -16.57 6.33
CA VAL A 207 1.98 -17.82 5.56
C VAL A 207 3.44 -18.27 5.41
N PRO A 208 3.84 -19.42 5.98
CA PRO A 208 5.16 -20.01 5.77
C PRO A 208 5.43 -20.31 4.30
N VAL A 209 6.72 -20.26 3.94
CA VAL A 209 7.13 -20.19 2.54
C VAL A 209 8.04 -21.36 2.15
N VAL A 210 7.86 -21.89 0.93
CA VAL A 210 8.87 -22.70 0.24
C VAL A 210 9.37 -21.92 -0.95
N ALA A 211 10.63 -21.50 -0.93
CA ALA A 211 11.23 -20.69 -1.99
C ALA A 211 11.98 -21.56 -3.01
N ILE A 212 11.76 -21.30 -4.30
CA ILE A 212 12.49 -21.90 -5.42
C ILE A 212 13.14 -20.75 -6.21
N PRO A 213 14.35 -20.31 -5.85
CA PRO A 213 14.98 -19.17 -6.51
C PRO A 213 15.54 -19.53 -7.89
N PHE A 214 15.42 -18.59 -8.84
CA PHE A 214 15.88 -18.75 -10.23
C PHE A 214 16.89 -17.67 -10.65
N PHE A 215 16.70 -16.42 -10.22
CA PHE A 215 17.57 -15.31 -10.62
C PHE A 215 17.44 -14.07 -9.73
N GLY A 216 18.43 -13.18 -9.81
CA GLY A 216 18.38 -11.85 -9.19
C GLY A 216 18.25 -11.93 -7.67
N ASP A 217 17.36 -11.11 -7.11
CA ASP A 217 17.12 -10.98 -5.67
C ASP A 217 16.51 -12.24 -5.03
N GLN A 218 16.05 -13.20 -5.83
CA GLN A 218 15.38 -14.40 -5.35
C GLN A 218 16.28 -15.25 -4.45
N TYR A 219 17.57 -15.38 -4.78
CA TYR A 219 18.53 -16.14 -3.99
C TYR A 219 18.77 -15.49 -2.62
N PHE A 220 18.91 -14.16 -2.60
CA PHE A 220 19.04 -13.40 -1.36
C PHE A 220 17.79 -13.55 -0.49
N ASN A 221 16.60 -13.41 -1.07
CA ASN A 221 15.34 -13.55 -0.35
C ASN A 221 15.14 -14.99 0.17
N ALA A 222 15.54 -16.01 -0.61
CA ALA A 222 15.56 -17.40 -0.18
C ALA A 222 16.47 -17.61 1.04
N ARG A 223 17.67 -17.00 1.04
CA ARG A 223 18.56 -17.00 2.20
C ARG A 223 17.91 -16.34 3.42
N LYS A 224 17.24 -15.19 3.24
CA LYS A 224 16.51 -14.49 4.30
C LYS A 224 15.38 -15.32 4.90
N ILE A 225 14.67 -16.11 4.08
CA ILE A 225 13.62 -17.02 4.53
C ILE A 225 14.18 -18.07 5.50
N LEU A 226 15.35 -18.65 5.16
CA LEU A 226 16.04 -19.62 6.01
C LEU A 226 16.53 -18.97 7.32
N ASP A 227 17.23 -17.85 7.22
CA ASP A 227 17.79 -17.15 8.39
C ASP A 227 16.71 -16.70 9.36
N ALA A 228 15.52 -16.31 8.86
CA ALA A 228 14.38 -15.93 9.68
C ALA A 228 13.55 -17.13 10.17
N SER A 229 13.86 -18.36 9.74
CA SER A 229 13.12 -19.58 10.06
C SER A 229 11.61 -19.49 9.73
N ILE A 230 11.28 -18.80 8.64
CA ILE A 230 9.89 -18.63 8.16
C ILE A 230 9.54 -19.53 6.97
N GLY A 231 10.49 -20.36 6.56
CA GLY A 231 10.33 -21.21 5.40
C GLY A 231 11.55 -22.06 5.08
N LEU A 232 11.46 -22.79 3.97
CA LEU A 232 12.50 -23.66 3.44
C LEU A 232 12.75 -23.30 1.98
N THR A 233 13.83 -23.84 1.40
CA THR A 233 14.23 -23.59 0.02
C THR A 233 14.39 -24.90 -0.73
N LEU A 234 14.01 -24.90 -2.00
CA LEU A 234 14.30 -25.97 -2.95
C LEU A 234 15.14 -25.39 -4.10
N ASP A 235 15.98 -26.23 -4.68
CA ASP A 235 16.73 -25.89 -5.89
C ASP A 235 16.06 -26.58 -7.07
N ILE A 236 15.70 -25.81 -8.09
CA ILE A 236 15.01 -26.32 -9.28
C ILE A 236 15.86 -27.32 -10.06
N ASP A 237 17.20 -27.16 -10.05
CA ASP A 237 18.10 -28.00 -10.83
C ASP A 237 18.25 -29.42 -10.23
N THR A 238 18.00 -29.55 -8.93
CA THR A 238 18.08 -30.81 -8.19
C THR A 238 16.73 -31.27 -7.65
N ILE A 239 15.64 -30.62 -8.07
CA ILE A 239 14.31 -30.88 -7.54
C ILE A 239 13.84 -32.29 -7.91
N THR A 240 13.35 -33.00 -6.90
CA THR A 240 12.73 -34.33 -7.06
C THR A 240 11.38 -34.35 -6.38
N GLU A 241 10.51 -35.28 -6.78
CA GLU A 241 9.22 -35.51 -6.15
C GLU A 241 9.35 -35.67 -4.62
N ASN A 242 10.28 -36.52 -4.18
CA ASN A 242 10.57 -36.75 -2.76
C ASN A 242 11.01 -35.47 -2.04
N SER A 243 11.91 -34.68 -2.64
CA SER A 243 12.37 -33.42 -2.00
C SER A 243 11.23 -32.43 -1.79
N ILE A 244 10.28 -32.35 -2.72
CA ILE A 244 9.12 -31.46 -2.63
C ILE A 244 8.17 -31.95 -1.53
N VAL A 245 7.82 -33.23 -1.53
CA VAL A 245 6.92 -33.82 -0.53
C VAL A 245 7.50 -33.68 0.88
N GLN A 246 8.78 -33.99 1.06
CA GLN A 246 9.47 -33.86 2.35
C GLN A 246 9.45 -32.41 2.85
N THR A 247 9.84 -31.46 1.99
CA THR A 247 9.90 -30.03 2.35
C THR A 247 8.53 -29.47 2.71
N LEU A 248 7.50 -29.77 1.92
CA LEU A 248 6.13 -29.31 2.20
C LEU A 248 5.55 -29.96 3.45
N THR A 249 5.81 -31.25 3.67
CA THR A 249 5.39 -31.95 4.89
C THR A 249 6.04 -31.33 6.13
N GLU A 250 7.33 -31.00 6.06
CA GLU A 250 8.05 -30.33 7.13
C GLU A 250 7.48 -28.93 7.42
N ILE A 251 7.24 -28.12 6.39
CA ILE A 251 6.64 -26.78 6.53
C ILE A 251 5.25 -26.86 7.17
N VAL A 252 4.41 -27.77 6.70
CA VAL A 252 3.05 -27.95 7.21
C VAL A 252 3.09 -28.41 8.68
N LYS A 253 4.00 -29.32 9.03
CA LYS A 253 4.20 -29.79 10.41
C LYS A 253 4.78 -28.70 11.32
N ASN A 254 5.65 -27.83 10.82
CA ASN A 254 6.22 -26.76 11.62
C ASN A 254 5.24 -25.59 11.81
N LYS A 255 4.33 -25.33 10.86
CA LYS A 255 3.25 -24.34 11.02
C LYS A 255 2.28 -24.69 12.15
N THR A 256 2.08 -25.97 12.44
CA THR A 256 1.24 -26.37 13.57
C THR A 256 1.89 -26.12 14.93
N ASN A 257 3.13 -25.62 14.98
CA ASN A 257 3.71 -25.08 16.20
C ASN A 257 3.05 -23.73 16.53
N PRO A 258 2.14 -23.66 17.54
CA PRO A 258 1.31 -22.48 17.80
C PRO A 258 2.12 -21.26 18.28
N ASN A 259 3.41 -21.42 18.55
CA ASN A 259 4.28 -20.39 19.13
C ASN A 259 4.95 -19.47 18.09
N LEU A 260 4.80 -19.72 16.78
CA LEU A 260 5.44 -18.95 15.72
C LEU A 260 4.40 -18.47 14.69
N LYS A 261 3.92 -17.23 14.85
CA LYS A 261 3.22 -16.49 13.79
C LYS A 261 4.16 -15.42 13.25
N PRO A 262 4.81 -15.64 12.09
CA PRO A 262 5.65 -14.62 11.50
C PRO A 262 4.75 -13.54 10.91
N ALA A 263 4.48 -12.49 11.68
CA ALA A 263 3.78 -11.30 11.19
C ALA A 263 4.60 -10.07 11.57
N PHE A 264 4.93 -9.25 10.58
CA PHE A 264 5.58 -7.97 10.82
C PHE A 264 4.71 -6.84 10.25
N PHE A 265 4.36 -5.89 11.10
CA PHE A 265 3.67 -4.67 10.70
C PHE A 265 4.58 -3.48 10.93
N SER A 266 4.74 -2.64 9.91
CA SER A 266 5.55 -1.45 10.05
C SER A 266 4.87 -0.38 10.89
N LYS A 267 5.68 0.23 11.77
CA LYS A 267 5.28 1.42 12.53
C LYS A 267 5.31 2.69 11.66
N ASN A 268 6.07 2.69 10.58
CA ASN A 268 6.27 3.84 9.69
C ASN A 268 5.21 3.81 8.58
N LYS A 269 4.20 4.69 8.71
CA LYS A 269 3.19 4.93 7.67
C LYS A 269 3.53 6.21 6.92
N LEU A 270 3.27 6.24 5.62
CA LEU A 270 3.59 7.39 4.76
C LEU A 270 2.96 8.70 5.29
N ASN A 271 1.72 8.64 5.78
CA ASN A 271 1.01 9.78 6.35
C ASN A 271 1.63 10.38 7.63
N LYS A 272 2.57 9.68 8.27
CA LYS A 272 3.36 10.23 9.40
C LYS A 272 4.42 11.22 8.92
N PHE A 273 5.02 10.96 7.76
CA PHE A 273 6.13 11.73 7.20
C PHE A 273 5.64 12.75 6.17
N ILE A 274 4.73 12.34 5.29
CA ILE A 274 4.06 13.21 4.34
C ILE A 274 2.69 13.59 4.92
N LYS A 275 2.69 14.61 5.79
CA LYS A 275 1.46 15.30 6.15
C LYS A 275 1.15 16.22 4.97
N VAL A 276 0.18 15.85 4.15
CA VAL A 276 -0.31 16.73 3.09
C VAL A 276 -0.85 17.98 3.80
N GLN A 277 -0.07 19.05 3.82
CA GLN A 277 -0.65 20.37 4.07
C GLN A 277 -1.55 20.62 2.87
N LYS A 278 -2.85 20.35 3.04
CA LYS A 278 -3.83 20.75 2.04
C LYS A 278 -3.73 22.27 1.92
N ASP A 279 -3.64 22.77 0.69
CA ASP A 279 -3.68 24.21 0.45
C ASP A 279 -4.86 24.83 1.19
N VAL A 280 -4.61 25.96 1.87
CA VAL A 280 -5.64 26.67 2.60
C VAL A 280 -6.70 27.10 1.59
N LEU A 281 -7.90 26.54 1.70
CA LEU A 281 -9.00 26.93 0.83
C LEU A 281 -9.34 28.41 1.09
N PRO A 282 -9.58 29.21 0.03
CA PRO A 282 -10.13 30.55 0.19
C PRO A 282 -11.36 30.51 1.10
N LYS A 283 -11.53 31.50 1.97
CA LYS A 283 -12.56 31.55 3.02
C LYS A 283 -13.94 31.09 2.55
N ASN A 284 -14.38 31.56 1.37
CA ASN A 284 -15.70 31.29 0.81
C ASN A 284 -15.86 29.89 0.18
N SER A 285 -14.76 29.16 0.00
CA SER A 285 -14.72 27.79 -0.54
C SER A 285 -14.77 26.72 0.56
N ASN A 286 -14.74 27.12 1.83
CA ASN A 286 -14.85 26.20 2.96
C ASN A 286 -16.24 25.55 3.02
N LYS A 287 -16.24 24.29 3.47
CA LYS A 287 -17.42 23.43 3.70
C LYS A 287 -17.46 23.02 5.17
N ASN A 288 -18.62 22.58 5.67
CA ASN A 288 -18.77 22.10 7.05
C ASN A 288 -18.39 23.18 8.08
N VAL A 289 -18.90 24.40 7.90
CA VAL A 289 -18.54 25.57 8.73
C VAL A 289 -19.76 26.18 9.41
N VAL A 290 -19.51 26.79 10.56
CA VAL A 290 -20.41 27.70 11.24
C VAL A 290 -19.99 29.12 10.88
N TYR A 291 -20.91 29.92 10.34
CA TYR A 291 -20.63 31.27 9.83
C TYR A 291 -21.54 32.30 10.50
N LYS A 292 -21.04 33.53 10.63
CA LYS A 292 -21.70 34.69 11.23
C LYS A 292 -21.83 35.82 10.21
N ILE A 293 -23.00 36.43 10.14
CA ILE A 293 -23.29 37.64 9.36
C ILE A 293 -23.80 38.71 10.33
N GLU A 294 -23.18 39.87 10.33
CA GLU A 294 -23.53 41.00 11.20
C GLU A 294 -24.39 42.01 10.42
N CYS A 295 -25.33 42.66 11.10
CA CYS A 295 -26.03 43.81 10.54
C CYS A 295 -25.11 45.02 10.49
N LYS A 296 -25.21 45.84 9.44
CA LYS A 296 -24.39 47.05 9.27
C LYS A 296 -24.76 48.19 10.21
N LYS A 297 -26.00 48.21 10.70
CA LYS A 297 -26.60 49.39 11.37
C LYS A 297 -26.99 49.14 12.83
N CYS A 298 -26.87 47.90 13.33
CA CYS A 298 -27.23 47.53 14.71
C CYS A 298 -26.55 46.21 15.11
N ASP A 299 -26.76 45.80 16.37
CA ASP A 299 -26.13 44.60 16.97
C ASP A 299 -26.72 43.26 16.50
N ALA A 300 -27.72 43.32 15.61
CA ALA A 300 -28.33 42.13 15.02
C ALA A 300 -27.28 41.23 14.32
N THR A 301 -27.30 39.95 14.66
CA THR A 301 -26.35 38.96 14.19
C THR A 301 -27.09 37.70 13.77
N TYR A 302 -26.75 37.17 12.60
CA TYR A 302 -27.16 35.84 12.17
C TYR A 302 -25.98 34.87 12.20
N VAL A 303 -26.20 33.65 12.69
CA VAL A 303 -25.25 32.55 12.63
C VAL A 303 -25.92 31.35 11.97
N GLY A 304 -25.29 30.78 10.95
CA GLY A 304 -25.77 29.58 10.27
C GLY A 304 -24.74 28.46 10.26
N GLN A 305 -25.20 27.22 10.14
CA GLN A 305 -24.38 26.05 9.89
C GLN A 305 -24.56 25.57 8.44
N ILE A 306 -23.48 25.14 7.78
CA ILE A 306 -23.53 24.58 6.41
C ILE A 306 -22.61 23.38 6.19
N CYS A 307 -23.06 22.43 5.37
CA CYS A 307 -22.21 21.35 4.84
C CYS A 307 -21.64 21.62 3.45
N ARG A 308 -22.32 22.44 2.65
CA ARG A 308 -21.85 22.85 1.33
C ARG A 308 -20.91 24.06 1.41
N LYS A 309 -20.46 24.55 0.25
CA LYS A 309 -19.53 25.69 0.17
C LYS A 309 -20.21 26.97 0.67
N LEU A 310 -19.50 27.75 1.48
CA LEU A 310 -20.01 28.99 2.08
C LEU A 310 -20.53 29.99 1.04
N TYR A 311 -19.84 30.16 -0.08
CA TYR A 311 -20.32 31.07 -1.13
C TYR A 311 -21.70 30.70 -1.66
N THR A 312 -22.01 29.40 -1.75
CA THR A 312 -23.29 28.93 -2.29
C THR A 312 -24.42 29.33 -1.36
N ARG A 313 -24.25 29.14 -0.04
CA ARG A 313 -25.26 29.52 0.95
C ARG A 313 -25.47 31.03 1.01
N ILE A 314 -24.42 31.83 0.92
CA ILE A 314 -24.53 33.29 0.89
C ILE A 314 -25.29 33.75 -0.38
N ALA A 315 -25.02 33.13 -1.53
CA ALA A 315 -25.72 33.43 -2.78
C ALA A 315 -27.21 33.10 -2.70
N GLU A 316 -27.58 31.97 -2.09
CA GLU A 316 -28.98 31.59 -1.85
C GLU A 316 -29.72 32.62 -0.99
N HIS A 317 -29.15 33.00 0.16
CA HIS A 317 -29.77 34.03 1.01
C HIS A 317 -29.98 35.35 0.26
N ARG A 318 -29.00 35.77 -0.57
CA ARG A 318 -29.13 36.96 -1.43
C ARG A 318 -30.20 36.80 -2.50
N ASN A 319 -30.31 35.62 -3.11
CA ASN A 319 -31.30 35.36 -4.14
C ASN A 319 -32.72 35.33 -3.57
N HIS A 320 -32.94 34.75 -2.37
CA HIS A 320 -34.22 34.79 -1.67
C HIS A 320 -34.68 36.22 -1.33
N ILE A 321 -33.74 37.16 -1.19
CA ILE A 321 -34.07 38.59 -0.99
C ILE A 321 -34.48 39.25 -2.31
N ASN A 322 -33.78 38.93 -3.39
CA ASN A 322 -34.02 39.57 -4.68
C ASN A 322 -35.27 39.04 -5.37
N TRP A 323 -35.61 37.77 -5.17
CA TRP A 323 -36.73 37.10 -5.80
C TRP A 323 -37.74 36.74 -4.71
N ASN A 324 -39.00 37.15 -4.87
CA ASN A 324 -40.07 36.88 -3.91
C ASN A 324 -40.46 35.38 -3.97
N THR A 325 -39.61 34.52 -3.40
CA THR A 325 -39.77 33.05 -3.43
C THR A 325 -40.73 32.59 -2.33
N ASN A 326 -41.51 31.54 -2.61
CA ASN A 326 -42.46 30.97 -1.63
C ASN A 326 -41.78 30.32 -0.40
N SER A 327 -40.49 30.00 -0.48
CA SER A 327 -39.68 29.53 0.65
C SER A 327 -38.53 30.51 0.89
N GLN A 328 -38.68 31.37 1.89
CA GLN A 328 -37.67 32.33 2.31
C GLN A 328 -36.78 31.71 3.40
N SER A 329 -35.58 32.26 3.59
CA SER A 329 -34.69 31.82 4.67
C SER A 329 -34.85 32.70 5.89
N VAL A 330 -34.55 32.20 7.10
CA VAL A 330 -34.75 32.94 8.36
C VAL A 330 -34.12 34.35 8.34
N ILE A 331 -32.92 34.50 7.78
CA ILE A 331 -32.25 35.81 7.66
C ILE A 331 -32.95 36.76 6.66
N THR A 332 -33.65 36.21 5.68
CA THR A 332 -34.44 36.97 4.69
C THR A 332 -35.74 37.45 5.32
N ASP A 333 -36.48 36.57 5.98
CA ASP A 333 -37.74 36.90 6.67
C ASP A 333 -37.48 38.00 7.71
N TYR A 334 -36.47 37.81 8.56
CA TYR A 334 -36.12 38.75 9.61
C TYR A 334 -35.69 40.13 9.08
N ARG A 335 -35.02 40.15 7.93
CA ARG A 335 -34.69 41.41 7.25
C ARG A 335 -35.95 42.14 6.79
N LEU A 336 -36.90 41.44 6.18
CA LEU A 336 -38.13 42.04 5.66
C LEU A 336 -39.02 42.55 6.80
N GLU A 337 -39.10 41.82 7.90
CA GLU A 337 -39.94 42.14 9.05
C GLU A 337 -39.37 43.29 9.90
N TYR A 338 -38.06 43.29 10.16
CA TYR A 338 -37.43 44.23 11.11
C TYR A 338 -36.48 45.25 10.45
N ASN A 339 -36.42 45.27 9.12
CA ASN A 339 -35.64 46.20 8.28
C ASN A 339 -34.12 46.24 8.59
N HIS A 340 -33.52 45.07 8.84
CA HIS A 340 -32.07 44.93 9.07
C HIS A 340 -31.27 44.85 7.76
N GLU A 341 -30.12 45.51 7.70
CA GLU A 341 -29.22 45.46 6.55
C GLU A 341 -27.97 44.61 6.86
N PHE A 342 -28.02 43.31 6.60
CA PHE A 342 -26.90 42.38 6.83
C PHE A 342 -25.70 42.58 5.88
N ASP A 343 -24.48 42.46 6.42
CA ASP A 343 -23.23 42.58 5.67
C ASP A 343 -22.81 41.25 5.02
N TRP A 344 -23.36 41.01 3.84
CA TRP A 344 -23.06 39.83 3.03
C TRP A 344 -21.63 39.76 2.50
N LYS A 345 -20.82 40.83 2.58
CA LYS A 345 -19.43 40.82 2.11
C LYS A 345 -18.47 40.39 3.23
N ASN A 346 -18.79 40.70 4.48
CA ASN A 346 -17.94 40.44 5.64
C ASN A 346 -18.40 39.26 6.51
N VAL A 347 -18.76 38.15 5.87
CA VAL A 347 -19.15 36.92 6.58
C VAL A 347 -17.97 36.33 7.34
N LYS A 348 -18.11 36.05 8.64
CA LYS A 348 -17.05 35.48 9.51
C LYS A 348 -17.26 33.98 9.70
N ILE A 349 -16.20 33.18 9.66
CA ILE A 349 -16.28 31.75 10.02
C ILE A 349 -15.94 31.65 11.50
N LEU A 350 -16.82 31.05 12.29
CA LEU A 350 -16.65 30.88 13.74
C LEU A 350 -16.01 29.54 14.09
N GLY A 351 -16.20 28.51 13.27
CA GLY A 351 -15.65 27.18 13.49
C GLY A 351 -16.02 26.19 12.38
N SER A 352 -15.49 24.97 12.47
CA SER A 352 -15.79 23.85 11.57
C SER A 352 -16.55 22.75 12.30
N GLU A 353 -17.67 22.28 11.75
CA GLU A 353 -18.55 21.29 12.36
C GLU A 353 -18.86 20.18 11.34
N LYS A 354 -18.43 18.95 11.61
CA LYS A 354 -18.60 17.82 10.67
C LYS A 354 -19.98 17.18 10.72
N THR A 355 -20.71 17.37 11.82
CA THR A 355 -22.01 16.73 12.06
C THR A 355 -23.13 17.76 11.87
N LEU A 356 -24.01 17.53 10.90
CA LEU A 356 -25.19 18.37 10.71
C LEU A 356 -26.13 18.21 11.89
N ARG A 357 -26.43 19.33 12.55
CA ARG A 357 -27.62 19.43 13.40
C ARG A 357 -28.66 20.40 12.84
N GLY A 358 -28.32 21.14 11.76
CA GLY A 358 -29.26 21.97 11.01
C GLY A 358 -29.71 23.21 11.77
N TYR A 359 -28.77 23.91 12.42
CA TYR A 359 -29.11 25.08 13.22
C TYR A 359 -28.76 26.39 12.50
N ALA A 360 -29.71 27.32 12.53
CA ALA A 360 -29.50 28.74 12.29
C ALA A 360 -30.02 29.51 13.52
N TYR A 361 -29.37 30.60 13.87
CA TYR A 361 -29.72 31.43 15.00
C TYR A 361 -29.58 32.90 14.61
N LEU A 362 -30.53 33.73 15.02
CA LEU A 362 -30.50 35.17 14.85
C LEU A 362 -30.66 35.83 16.22
N HIS A 363 -29.85 36.84 16.50
CA HIS A 363 -29.90 37.62 17.72
C HIS A 363 -29.97 39.10 17.41
N ASP A 364 -30.99 39.79 17.93
CA ASP A 364 -31.09 41.25 17.93
C ASP A 364 -31.45 41.74 19.35
N ARG A 365 -30.83 42.84 19.79
CA ARG A 365 -31.13 43.47 21.08
C ARG A 365 -32.07 44.63 20.85
N LYS A 366 -33.38 44.36 20.77
CA LYS A 366 -34.39 45.43 20.72
C LYS A 366 -35.42 45.42 21.84
N ASN A 367 -35.56 44.37 22.64
CA ASN A 367 -36.29 44.39 23.90
C ASN A 367 -35.93 43.18 24.76
N THR A 368 -35.91 43.38 26.08
CA THR A 368 -35.65 42.38 27.12
C THR A 368 -36.66 41.22 27.06
N TYR A 369 -36.14 39.98 27.08
CA TYR A 369 -36.85 38.70 27.25
C TYR A 369 -37.76 38.22 26.10
N SER A 370 -37.17 37.79 24.98
CA SER A 370 -37.67 36.61 24.25
C SER A 370 -36.53 35.94 23.47
N TRP A 371 -36.42 34.62 23.60
CA TRP A 371 -35.57 33.81 22.73
C TRP A 371 -36.47 33.30 21.60
N GLU A 372 -36.33 33.84 20.39
CA GLU A 372 -36.98 33.23 19.22
C GLU A 372 -35.99 32.30 18.52
N PHE A 373 -36.17 31.00 18.77
CA PHE A 373 -35.43 29.94 18.09
C PHE A 373 -36.14 29.57 16.80
N PHE A 374 -35.66 30.05 15.66
CA PHE A 374 -36.12 29.59 14.36
C PHE A 374 -35.27 28.40 13.89
N PHE A 375 -35.86 27.20 13.93
CA PHE A 375 -35.24 25.99 13.40
C PHE A 375 -35.57 25.84 11.92
N GLU A 376 -34.60 26.13 11.04
CA GLU A 376 -34.72 25.84 9.62
C GLU A 376 -34.01 24.50 9.33
N LYS A 377 -34.75 23.50 8.87
CA LYS A 377 -34.17 22.25 8.37
C LYS A 377 -33.58 22.55 6.98
N ILE A 378 -32.28 22.87 6.93
CA ILE A 378 -31.54 23.18 5.69
C ILE A 378 -31.39 21.95 4.80
#